data_AF-A0A2E7P5L7-F1
#
_entry.id   AF-A0A2E7P5L7-F1
#
_cell.length_a   1.000
_cell.length_b   1.000
_cell.length_c   1.000
_cell.angle_alpha   90.00
_cell.angle_beta   90.00
_cell.angle_gamma   90.00
#
_symmetry.space_group_name_H-M   'P 1'
#
loop_
_entity.id
_entity.type
_entity.pdbx_description
1 polymer ?
#
loop_
_entity_poly.entity_id
_entity_poly.type
_entity_poly.pdbx_seq_one_letter_code
_entity_poly.pdbx_strand_id
1 'polypeptide(L)'
;MLKTLYDKLWESHVVHTEDDGTAILYIDRHLLHEVTSPQAFEGLKLAGRQPWRNSANLMVADHNVPTTDRAQGIADPISRLQVETLDGNAKEFSLTYFGMNDKRQGIVHVIGPEQGATLPGMTVVCGDSHTSTHGAFAALAHGIGTSEVEHVLATQTLLARKSKAMLVQVDGALPAGVTAKDIVLAVIGKIGTAGGTGYAIEFAGSTIRSLSMEGRMTV
;
A
#
# COMPACT_ATOMS: atom_id res chain seq x y z
N MET A 1 -17.12 -15.24 -19.73
CA MET A 1 -16.81 -13.80 -19.87
C MET A 1 -15.31 -13.61 -19.73
N LEU A 2 -14.73 -12.64 -20.45
CA LEU A 2 -13.34 -12.23 -20.25
C LEU A 2 -13.23 -11.54 -18.88
N LYS A 3 -12.25 -11.97 -18.07
CA LYS A 3 -11.98 -11.41 -16.73
C LYS A 3 -11.00 -10.24 -16.84
N THR A 4 -11.28 -9.13 -16.15
CA THR A 4 -10.34 -8.00 -15.98
C THR A 4 -9.12 -8.44 -15.16
N LEU A 5 -8.07 -7.62 -15.10
CA LEU A 5 -6.96 -7.90 -14.17
C LEU A 5 -7.49 -7.88 -12.73
N TYR A 6 -8.35 -6.91 -12.39
CA TYR A 6 -8.98 -6.82 -11.08
C TYR A 6 -9.79 -8.07 -10.73
N ASP A 7 -10.57 -8.63 -11.65
CA ASP A 7 -11.32 -9.88 -11.42
C ASP A 7 -10.38 -11.04 -11.09
N LYS A 8 -9.28 -11.18 -11.84
CA LYS A 8 -8.31 -12.27 -11.64
C LYS A 8 -7.64 -12.15 -10.28
N LEU A 9 -7.19 -10.94 -9.92
CA LEU A 9 -6.54 -10.68 -8.63
C LEU A 9 -7.51 -10.89 -7.47
N TRP A 10 -8.75 -10.40 -7.59
CA TRP A 10 -9.77 -10.61 -6.56
C TRP A 10 -10.05 -12.10 -6.36
N GLU A 11 -10.41 -12.80 -7.43
CA GLU A 11 -10.82 -14.20 -7.35
C GLU A 11 -9.70 -15.14 -6.87
N SER A 12 -8.43 -14.82 -7.11
CA SER A 12 -7.31 -15.63 -6.61
C SER A 12 -7.04 -15.47 -5.12
N HIS A 13 -7.59 -14.44 -4.46
CA HIS A 13 -7.32 -14.13 -3.04
C HIS A 13 -8.57 -14.21 -2.15
N VAL A 14 -9.76 -14.38 -2.71
CA VAL A 14 -10.97 -14.63 -1.92
C VAL A 14 -10.83 -15.99 -1.22
N VAL A 15 -10.86 -15.95 0.12
CA VAL A 15 -10.90 -17.14 0.97
C VAL A 15 -12.34 -17.60 1.17
N HIS A 16 -13.24 -16.65 1.42
CA HIS A 16 -14.66 -16.89 1.64
C HIS A 16 -15.49 -15.68 1.20
N THR A 17 -16.76 -15.90 0.86
CA THR A 17 -17.72 -14.83 0.56
C THR A 17 -19.02 -15.13 1.28
N GLU A 18 -19.45 -14.18 2.09
CA GLU A 18 -20.73 -14.19 2.80
C GLU A 18 -21.90 -13.98 1.84
N ASP A 19 -23.10 -14.34 2.27
CA ASP A 19 -24.33 -14.21 1.47
C ASP A 19 -24.63 -12.76 1.04
N ASP A 20 -24.14 -11.78 1.80
CA ASP A 20 -24.30 -10.35 1.52
C ASP A 20 -23.28 -9.78 0.51
N GLY A 21 -22.36 -10.63 0.03
CA GLY A 21 -21.29 -10.27 -0.91
C GLY A 21 -20.02 -9.71 -0.27
N THR A 22 -19.94 -9.64 1.05
CA THR A 22 -18.70 -9.34 1.78
C THR A 22 -17.76 -10.53 1.70
N ALA A 23 -16.50 -10.30 1.33
CA ALA A 23 -15.50 -11.35 1.18
C ALA A 23 -14.39 -11.23 2.21
N ILE A 24 -13.84 -12.38 2.61
CA ILE A 24 -12.57 -12.48 3.31
C ILE A 24 -11.48 -12.58 2.24
N LEU A 25 -10.65 -11.56 2.14
CA LEU A 25 -9.53 -11.49 1.21
C LEU A 25 -8.24 -11.85 1.93
N TYR A 26 -7.46 -12.78 1.39
CA TYR A 26 -6.10 -13.04 1.86
C TYR A 26 -5.18 -11.88 1.49
N ILE A 27 -4.26 -11.51 2.38
CA ILE A 27 -3.29 -10.43 2.18
C ILE A 27 -1.87 -10.99 2.07
N ASP A 28 -1.18 -10.78 0.95
CA ASP A 28 0.19 -11.29 0.75
C ASP A 28 1.26 -10.44 1.41
N ARG A 29 1.06 -9.11 1.39
CA ARG A 29 2.02 -8.13 1.91
C ARG A 29 1.30 -7.08 2.75
N HIS A 30 1.83 -6.84 3.94
CA HIS A 30 1.42 -5.74 4.79
C HIS A 30 2.62 -4.82 5.00
N LEU A 31 2.51 -3.59 4.50
CA LEU A 31 3.48 -2.54 4.75
C LEU A 31 3.04 -1.73 5.97
N LEU A 32 3.99 -1.34 6.80
CA LEU A 32 3.75 -0.72 8.10
C LEU A 32 4.67 0.48 8.27
N HIS A 33 4.13 1.54 8.86
CA HIS A 33 4.85 2.78 9.15
C HIS A 33 4.46 3.33 10.53
N GLU A 34 5.20 4.31 11.03
CA GLU A 34 5.16 4.77 12.41
C GLU A 34 3.89 5.53 12.81
N VAL A 35 3.07 5.96 11.85
CA VAL A 35 1.90 6.80 12.16
C VAL A 35 0.70 5.96 12.58
N THR A 36 0.39 4.89 11.86
CA THR A 36 -0.83 4.08 12.05
C THR A 36 -0.57 2.76 12.75
N SER A 37 0.61 2.16 12.54
CA SER A 37 0.92 0.81 13.04
C SER A 37 1.05 0.71 14.57
N PRO A 38 1.59 1.69 15.31
CA PRO A 38 1.76 1.56 16.76
C PRO A 38 0.49 1.19 17.53
N GLN A 39 -0.64 1.82 17.18
CA GLN A 39 -1.92 1.55 17.83
C GLN A 39 -2.43 0.13 17.53
N ALA A 40 -2.20 -0.37 16.31
CA ALA A 40 -2.56 -1.74 15.95
C ALA A 40 -1.75 -2.78 16.76
N PHE A 41 -0.45 -2.56 16.96
CA PHE A 41 0.37 -3.43 17.81
C PHE A 41 -0.06 -3.39 19.28
N GLU A 42 -0.45 -2.24 19.80
CA GLU A 42 -1.00 -2.14 21.16
C GLU A 42 -2.30 -2.96 21.30
N GLY A 43 -3.19 -2.90 20.30
CA GLY A 43 -4.39 -3.73 20.25
C GLY A 43 -4.09 -5.23 20.32
N LEU A 44 -3.07 -5.70 19.58
CA LEU A 44 -2.61 -7.09 19.68
C LEU A 44 -2.13 -7.44 21.09
N LYS A 45 -1.33 -6.58 21.72
CA LYS A 45 -0.78 -6.82 23.08
C LYS A 45 -1.89 -6.92 24.11
N LEU A 46 -2.83 -5.97 24.10
CA LEU A 46 -3.99 -5.97 25.00
C LEU A 46 -4.86 -7.22 24.81
N ALA A 47 -4.96 -7.73 23.59
CA ALA A 47 -5.68 -8.95 23.27
C ALA A 47 -4.87 -10.25 23.47
N GLY A 48 -3.59 -10.16 23.85
CA GLY A 48 -2.70 -11.31 23.99
C GLY A 48 -2.42 -12.03 22.65
N ARG A 49 -2.44 -11.30 21.53
CA ARG A 49 -2.26 -11.83 20.17
C ARG A 49 -0.84 -11.56 19.65
N GLN A 50 -0.45 -12.36 18.67
CA GLN A 50 0.80 -12.22 17.92
C GLN A 50 0.47 -11.98 16.44
N PRO A 51 1.34 -11.30 15.68
CA PRO A 51 1.21 -11.27 14.23
C PRO A 51 1.21 -12.69 13.65
N TRP A 52 0.28 -12.98 12.75
CA TRP A 52 0.05 -14.33 12.24
C TRP A 52 1.19 -14.82 11.34
N ARG A 53 1.69 -13.95 10.45
CA ARG A 53 2.79 -14.27 9.52
C ARG A 53 3.81 -13.15 9.46
N ASN A 54 4.84 -13.24 10.30
CA ASN A 54 5.91 -12.24 10.40
C ASN A 54 6.55 -11.91 9.04
N SER A 55 6.77 -12.89 8.17
CA SER A 55 7.40 -12.68 6.85
C SER A 55 6.57 -11.84 5.87
N ALA A 56 5.27 -11.69 6.11
CA ALA A 56 4.38 -10.86 5.29
C ALA A 56 4.44 -9.38 5.68
N ASN A 57 5.02 -9.04 6.84
CA ASN A 57 5.08 -7.68 7.35
C ASN A 57 6.44 -7.04 7.04
N LEU A 58 6.42 -5.83 6.49
CA LEU A 58 7.61 -5.01 6.27
C LEU A 58 7.35 -3.61 6.82
N MET A 59 8.22 -3.19 7.73
CA MET A 59 8.12 -1.93 8.45
C MET A 59 9.16 -0.94 7.92
N VAL A 60 8.82 0.33 7.84
CA VAL A 60 9.76 1.43 7.54
C VAL A 60 9.33 2.66 8.31
N ALA A 61 10.30 3.48 8.73
CA ALA A 61 10.01 4.82 9.24
C ALA A 61 10.19 5.82 8.09
N ASP A 62 9.16 6.60 7.75
CA ASP A 62 9.23 7.54 6.61
C ASP A 62 8.47 8.86 6.75
N HIS A 63 7.36 8.95 7.49
CA HIS A 63 6.58 10.19 7.66
C HIS A 63 7.23 11.20 8.62
N ASN A 64 7.88 10.71 9.67
CA ASN A 64 8.41 11.47 10.81
C ASN A 64 9.95 11.51 10.84
N VAL A 65 10.58 11.18 9.72
CA VAL A 65 12.04 11.21 9.57
C VAL A 65 12.48 12.61 9.10
N PRO A 66 13.42 13.27 9.79
CA PRO A 66 13.91 14.58 9.39
C PRO A 66 14.57 14.54 8.02
N THR A 67 14.26 15.52 7.17
CA THR A 67 14.88 15.69 5.84
C THR A 67 16.27 16.33 5.92
N THR A 68 16.57 17.04 7.00
CA THR A 68 17.87 17.66 7.30
C THR A 68 18.40 17.20 8.66
N ASP A 69 19.71 17.30 8.87
CA ASP A 69 20.36 17.08 10.17
C ASP A 69 20.01 15.76 10.88
N ARG A 70 19.79 14.68 10.12
CA ARG A 70 19.40 13.34 10.63
C ARG A 70 20.29 12.83 11.77
N ALA A 71 21.56 13.23 11.80
CA ALA A 71 22.50 12.88 12.87
C ALA A 71 22.09 13.40 14.25
N GLN A 72 21.24 14.43 14.33
CA GLN A 72 20.70 14.99 15.58
C GLN A 72 19.44 14.25 16.07
N GLY A 73 18.96 13.24 15.33
CA GLY A 73 17.74 12.51 15.65
C GLY A 73 16.48 13.34 15.39
N ILE A 74 15.36 12.95 16.01
CA ILE A 74 14.06 13.60 15.87
C ILE A 74 13.84 14.58 17.03
N ALA A 75 13.78 15.88 16.72
CA ALA A 75 13.60 16.94 17.71
C ALA A 75 12.16 16.99 18.27
N ASP A 76 11.16 16.80 17.41
CA ASP A 76 9.75 16.79 17.81
C ASP A 76 9.44 15.55 18.65
N PRO A 77 8.98 15.70 19.91
CA PRO A 77 8.80 14.58 20.81
C PRO A 77 7.68 13.60 20.38
N ILE A 78 6.67 14.07 19.63
CA ILE A 78 5.57 13.22 19.15
C ILE A 78 6.08 12.33 18.02
N SER A 79 6.75 12.93 17.05
CA SER A 79 7.39 12.28 15.91
C SER A 79 8.41 11.25 16.38
N ARG A 80 9.23 11.62 17.38
CA ARG A 80 10.21 10.71 17.98
C ARG A 80 9.53 9.51 18.63
N LEU A 81 8.49 9.74 19.43
CA LEU A 81 7.76 8.68 20.11
C LEU A 81 7.17 7.68 19.11
N GLN A 82 6.60 8.15 17.98
CA GLN A 82 6.06 7.28 16.95
C GLN A 82 7.11 6.35 16.34
N VAL A 83 8.28 6.90 15.97
CA VAL A 83 9.39 6.10 15.41
C VAL A 83 9.97 5.14 16.45
N GLU A 84 10.20 5.59 17.68
CA GLU A 84 10.70 4.72 18.77
C GLU A 84 9.71 3.60 19.11
N THR A 85 8.41 3.87 19.03
CA THR A 85 7.37 2.85 19.24
C THR A 85 7.37 1.83 18.11
N LEU A 86 7.55 2.26 16.86
CA LEU A 86 7.71 1.35 15.72
C LEU A 86 8.96 0.48 15.87
N ASP A 87 10.10 1.06 16.28
CA ASP A 87 11.35 0.34 16.59
C ASP A 87 11.14 -0.73 17.67
N GLY A 88 10.41 -0.38 18.73
CA GLY A 88 10.08 -1.28 19.83
C GLY A 88 9.26 -2.47 19.34
N ASN A 89 8.19 -2.20 18.59
CA ASN A 89 7.33 -3.24 18.02
C ASN A 89 8.08 -4.15 17.05
N ALA A 90 8.94 -3.60 16.18
CA ALA A 90 9.74 -4.39 15.26
C ALA A 90 10.66 -5.39 15.99
N LYS A 91 11.28 -4.96 17.10
CA LYS A 91 12.14 -5.82 17.94
C LYS A 91 11.32 -6.87 18.68
N GLU A 92 10.23 -6.45 19.33
CA GLU A 92 9.37 -7.32 20.13
C GLU A 92 8.77 -8.46 19.30
N PHE A 93 8.26 -8.16 18.11
CA PHE A 93 7.63 -9.13 17.22
C PHE A 93 8.58 -9.74 16.19
N SER A 94 9.87 -9.38 16.22
CA SER A 94 10.90 -9.86 15.28
C SER A 94 10.50 -9.67 13.80
N LEU A 95 10.05 -8.46 13.46
CA LEU A 95 9.60 -8.10 12.12
C LEU A 95 10.70 -7.43 11.30
N THR A 96 10.61 -7.55 9.96
CA THR A 96 11.55 -6.87 9.07
C THR A 96 11.30 -5.38 9.14
N TYR A 97 12.34 -4.61 9.47
CA TYR A 97 12.25 -3.16 9.67
C TYR A 97 13.43 -2.42 9.06
N PHE A 98 13.15 -1.38 8.29
CA PHE A 98 14.12 -0.40 7.79
C PHE A 98 13.99 0.90 8.57
N GLY A 99 14.72 0.98 9.69
CA GLY A 99 14.75 2.17 10.53
C GLY A 99 15.60 3.30 9.97
N MET A 100 15.64 4.41 10.69
CA MET A 100 16.28 5.67 10.25
C MET A 100 17.74 5.56 9.78
N ASN A 101 18.49 4.55 10.20
CA ASN A 101 19.89 4.39 9.80
C ASN A 101 20.11 3.27 8.78
N ASP A 102 19.04 2.60 8.33
CA ASP A 102 19.12 1.59 7.28
C ASP A 102 19.24 2.27 5.91
N LYS A 103 20.19 1.82 5.08
CA LYS A 103 20.38 2.34 3.72
C LYS A 103 19.19 2.11 2.79
N ARG A 104 18.30 1.18 3.14
CA ARG A 104 17.07 0.83 2.41
C ARG A 104 15.87 1.67 2.86
N GLN A 105 16.01 2.47 3.91
CA GLN A 105 14.94 3.34 4.39
C GLN A 105 14.62 4.42 3.35
N GLY A 106 13.32 4.68 3.18
CA GLY A 106 12.77 5.62 2.21
C GLY A 106 11.25 5.58 2.27
N ILE A 107 10.58 6.30 1.36
CA ILE A 107 9.11 6.36 1.32
C ILE A 107 8.54 4.95 1.14
N VAL A 108 7.55 4.56 1.95
CA VAL A 108 7.02 3.20 2.03
C VAL A 108 6.59 2.61 0.68
N HIS A 109 6.02 3.45 -0.19
CA HIS A 109 5.55 3.05 -1.52
C HIS A 109 6.67 3.00 -2.58
N VAL A 110 7.85 3.57 -2.29
CA VAL A 110 9.04 3.50 -3.14
C VAL A 110 9.89 2.27 -2.74
N ILE A 111 10.14 2.11 -1.44
CA ILE A 111 10.98 1.02 -0.95
C ILE A 111 10.28 -0.33 -1.08
N GLY A 112 8.95 -0.38 -1.07
CA GLY A 112 8.19 -1.61 -1.20
C GLY A 112 8.58 -2.39 -2.47
N PRO A 113 8.46 -1.81 -3.67
CA PRO A 113 8.90 -2.47 -4.90
C PRO A 113 10.43 -2.58 -5.01
N GLU A 114 11.20 -1.56 -4.61
CA GLU A 114 12.68 -1.59 -4.67
C GLU A 114 13.29 -2.76 -3.89
N GLN A 115 12.68 -3.13 -2.76
CA GLN A 115 13.13 -4.23 -1.92
C GLN A 115 12.45 -5.57 -2.27
N GLY A 116 11.70 -5.63 -3.37
CA GLY A 116 11.00 -6.84 -3.82
C GLY A 116 9.84 -7.25 -2.92
N ALA A 117 9.34 -6.35 -2.07
CA ALA A 117 8.21 -6.61 -1.18
C ALA A 117 6.86 -6.56 -1.93
N THR A 118 6.85 -5.94 -3.12
CA THR A 118 5.70 -5.85 -4.02
C THR A 118 6.01 -6.61 -5.30
N LEU A 119 5.22 -7.63 -5.61
CA LEU A 119 5.35 -8.44 -6.80
C LEU A 119 4.00 -8.57 -7.54
N PRO A 120 4.01 -8.80 -8.85
CA PRO A 120 2.79 -9.02 -9.60
C PRO A 120 1.93 -10.15 -9.05
N GLY A 121 0.63 -9.94 -9.03
CA GLY A 121 -0.32 -10.91 -8.49
C GLY A 121 -0.61 -10.75 -7.00
N MET A 122 0.14 -9.94 -6.25
CA MET A 122 -0.07 -9.82 -4.80
C MET A 122 -1.30 -9.00 -4.42
N THR A 123 -1.81 -9.26 -3.22
CA THR A 123 -2.61 -8.32 -2.42
C THR A 123 -1.70 -7.57 -1.45
N VAL A 124 -1.74 -6.24 -1.47
CA VAL A 124 -0.84 -5.38 -0.68
C VAL A 124 -1.63 -4.33 0.07
N VAL A 125 -1.47 -4.26 1.39
CA VAL A 125 -2.16 -3.26 2.22
C VAL A 125 -1.16 -2.49 3.07
N CYS A 126 -1.53 -1.27 3.45
CA CYS A 126 -0.79 -0.42 4.37
C CYS A 126 -1.75 0.57 5.02
N GLY A 127 -1.43 1.06 6.21
CA GLY A 127 -2.13 2.16 6.86
C GLY A 127 -1.95 3.53 6.18
N ASP A 128 -1.63 3.57 4.88
CA ASP A 128 -1.42 4.78 4.08
C ASP A 128 -2.38 4.81 2.88
N SER A 129 -2.95 5.98 2.59
CA SER A 129 -3.93 6.14 1.50
C SER A 129 -3.36 5.96 0.10
N HIS A 130 -2.04 6.10 -0.09
CA HIS A 130 -1.37 6.01 -1.40
C HIS A 130 -0.86 4.61 -1.72
N THR A 131 -1.29 3.60 -0.96
CA THR A 131 -0.95 2.18 -1.21
C THR A 131 -1.36 1.70 -2.61
N SER A 132 -2.32 2.36 -3.25
CA SER A 132 -2.67 2.14 -4.66
C SER A 132 -1.49 2.25 -5.64
N THR A 133 -0.41 2.95 -5.26
CA THR A 133 0.86 3.03 -6.02
C THR A 133 1.37 1.65 -6.46
N HIS A 134 1.20 0.64 -5.60
CA HIS A 134 1.65 -0.74 -5.88
C HIS A 134 0.83 -1.42 -6.98
N GLY A 135 -0.32 -0.87 -7.36
CA GLY A 135 -1.12 -1.32 -8.51
C GLY A 135 -0.36 -1.27 -9.83
N ALA A 136 0.66 -0.39 -9.94
CA ALA A 136 1.58 -0.34 -11.08
C ALA A 136 2.30 -1.67 -11.36
N PHE A 137 2.41 -2.53 -10.36
CA PHE A 137 3.01 -3.87 -10.44
C PHE A 137 1.99 -4.98 -10.69
N ALA A 138 0.75 -4.65 -11.07
CA ALA A 138 -0.35 -5.61 -11.19
C ALA A 138 -0.65 -6.33 -9.85
N ALA A 139 -0.61 -5.57 -8.75
CA ALA A 139 -1.04 -5.98 -7.43
C ALA A 139 -2.40 -5.36 -7.08
N LEU A 140 -3.22 -6.05 -6.30
CA LEU A 140 -4.42 -5.49 -5.70
C LEU A 140 -4.02 -4.76 -4.41
N ALA A 141 -3.79 -3.46 -4.51
CA ALA A 141 -3.21 -2.67 -3.44
C ALA A 141 -4.07 -1.48 -3.02
N HIS A 142 -4.29 -1.32 -1.71
CA HIS A 142 -5.14 -0.26 -1.17
C HIS A 142 -4.82 0.06 0.30
N GLY A 143 -5.10 1.30 0.68
CA GLY A 143 -4.94 1.77 2.04
C GLY A 143 -6.02 1.20 2.95
N ILE A 144 -5.67 0.97 4.21
CA ILE A 144 -6.56 0.43 5.24
C ILE A 144 -6.50 1.29 6.52
N GLY A 145 -7.55 1.25 7.34
CA GLY A 145 -7.59 1.95 8.62
C GLY A 145 -6.82 1.22 9.72
N THR A 146 -6.55 1.89 10.84
CA THR A 146 -5.81 1.31 11.99
C THR A 146 -6.42 0.01 12.53
N SER A 147 -7.75 -0.08 12.61
CA SER A 147 -8.42 -1.31 13.04
C SER A 147 -8.22 -2.47 12.05
N GLU A 148 -8.13 -2.17 10.77
CA GLU A 148 -7.83 -3.15 9.73
C GLU A 148 -6.36 -3.55 9.75
N VAL A 149 -5.44 -2.63 10.08
CA VAL A 149 -4.01 -2.95 10.29
C VAL A 149 -3.88 -4.00 11.41
N GLU A 150 -4.56 -3.81 12.54
CA GLU A 150 -4.58 -4.82 13.62
C GLU A 150 -5.15 -6.15 13.12
N HIS A 151 -6.27 -6.09 12.39
CA HIS A 151 -6.92 -7.29 11.87
C HIS A 151 -6.00 -8.08 10.92
N VAL A 152 -5.34 -7.41 9.97
CA VAL A 152 -4.40 -8.03 9.03
C VAL A 152 -3.19 -8.58 9.76
N LEU A 153 -2.65 -7.86 10.75
CA LEU A 153 -1.58 -8.41 11.59
C LEU A 153 -2.02 -9.71 12.29
N ALA A 154 -3.23 -9.73 12.85
CA ALA A 154 -3.76 -10.87 13.60
C ALA A 154 -4.17 -12.07 12.75
N THR A 155 -4.61 -11.87 11.50
CA THR A 155 -5.27 -12.91 10.69
C THR A 155 -4.70 -13.10 9.29
N GLN A 156 -3.92 -12.14 8.79
CA GLN A 156 -3.48 -12.07 7.38
C GLN A 156 -4.62 -12.03 6.36
N THR A 157 -5.80 -11.60 6.81
CA THR A 157 -6.98 -11.43 5.97
C THR A 157 -7.60 -10.05 6.17
N LEU A 158 -8.51 -9.68 5.29
CA LEU A 158 -9.29 -8.44 5.39
C LEU A 158 -10.72 -8.70 4.93
N LEU A 159 -11.70 -8.12 5.62
CA LEU A 159 -13.07 -8.06 5.14
C LEU A 159 -13.18 -6.96 4.10
N ALA A 160 -13.57 -7.32 2.87
CA ALA A 160 -13.68 -6.38 1.76
C ALA A 160 -14.92 -6.67 0.92
N ARG A 161 -15.49 -5.61 0.34
CA ARG A 161 -16.50 -5.74 -0.73
C ARG A 161 -15.86 -5.42 -2.07
N LYS A 162 -16.20 -6.22 -3.07
CA LYS A 162 -15.65 -6.05 -4.43
C LYS A 162 -16.10 -4.70 -4.99
N SER A 163 -15.14 -3.91 -5.44
CA SER A 163 -15.39 -2.65 -6.14
C SER A 163 -15.85 -2.90 -7.59
N LYS A 164 -16.38 -1.87 -8.24
CA LYS A 164 -16.61 -1.92 -9.68
C LYS A 164 -15.29 -1.74 -10.42
N ALA A 165 -15.17 -2.27 -11.64
CA ALA A 165 -14.00 -2.00 -12.48
C ALA A 165 -14.22 -0.73 -13.31
N MET A 166 -13.22 0.15 -13.37
CA MET A 166 -13.18 1.31 -14.27
C MET A 166 -11.95 1.22 -15.16
N LEU A 167 -12.12 1.28 -16.48
CA LEU A 167 -11.01 1.30 -17.43
C LEU A 167 -10.68 2.75 -17.81
N VAL A 168 -9.43 3.17 -17.59
CA VAL A 168 -8.87 4.40 -18.13
C VAL A 168 -7.90 4.01 -19.23
N GLN A 169 -8.32 4.20 -20.49
CA GLN A 169 -7.51 3.89 -21.66
C GLN A 169 -6.89 5.16 -22.25
N VAL A 170 -5.56 5.18 -22.35
CA VAL A 170 -4.78 6.28 -22.91
C VAL A 170 -3.90 5.76 -24.04
N ASP A 171 -4.18 6.22 -25.27
CA ASP A 171 -3.49 5.83 -26.49
C ASP A 171 -2.86 7.04 -27.20
N GLY A 172 -1.84 6.77 -28.01
CA GLY A 172 -1.06 7.78 -28.71
C GLY A 172 0.29 8.09 -28.05
N ALA A 173 1.08 8.92 -28.74
CA ALA A 173 2.35 9.41 -28.24
C ALA A 173 2.15 10.67 -27.39
N LEU A 174 2.88 10.78 -26.28
CA LEU A 174 2.90 11.99 -25.48
C LEU A 174 3.64 13.11 -26.23
N PRO A 175 3.10 14.34 -26.25
CA PRO A 175 3.85 15.50 -26.72
C PRO A 175 5.13 15.73 -25.90
N ALA A 176 6.09 16.45 -26.48
CA ALA A 176 7.32 16.80 -25.78
C ALA A 176 7.02 17.54 -24.46
N GLY A 177 7.66 17.10 -23.37
CA GLY A 177 7.48 17.67 -22.04
C GLY A 177 6.27 17.14 -21.26
N VAL A 178 5.40 16.32 -21.86
CA VAL A 178 4.27 15.69 -21.19
C VAL A 178 4.72 14.37 -20.56
N THR A 179 4.36 14.16 -19.30
CA THR A 179 4.80 13.03 -18.47
C THR A 179 3.63 12.23 -17.92
N ALA A 180 3.92 11.15 -17.18
CA ALA A 180 2.92 10.38 -16.44
C ALA A 180 2.10 11.25 -15.46
N LYS A 181 2.73 12.27 -14.86
CA LYS A 181 2.05 13.21 -13.96
C LYS A 181 0.94 13.96 -14.67
N ASP A 182 1.20 14.41 -15.89
CA ASP A 182 0.24 15.17 -16.69
C ASP A 182 -0.94 14.29 -17.11
N ILE A 183 -0.69 13.00 -17.41
CA ILE A 183 -1.74 12.01 -17.69
C ILE A 183 -2.69 11.89 -16.49
N VAL A 184 -2.17 11.57 -15.30
CA VAL A 184 -3.02 11.33 -14.13
C VAL A 184 -3.75 12.59 -13.69
N LEU A 185 -3.11 13.77 -13.78
CA LEU A 185 -3.78 15.05 -13.51
C LEU A 185 -4.91 15.33 -14.50
N ALA A 186 -4.72 15.02 -15.79
CA ALA A 186 -5.78 15.16 -16.79
C ALA A 186 -6.95 14.19 -16.55
N VAL A 187 -6.66 12.95 -16.11
CA VAL A 187 -7.69 11.97 -15.73
C VAL A 187 -8.48 12.47 -14.53
N ILE A 188 -7.81 12.92 -13.46
CA ILE A 188 -8.45 13.49 -12.26
C ILE A 188 -9.28 14.72 -12.63
N GLY A 189 -8.77 15.60 -13.51
CA GLY A 189 -9.52 16.76 -14.01
C GLY A 189 -10.81 16.38 -14.76
N LYS A 190 -10.84 15.20 -15.39
CA LYS A 190 -12.00 14.69 -16.13
C LYS A 190 -13.02 13.98 -15.22
N ILE A 191 -12.58 13.15 -14.29
CA ILE A 191 -13.47 12.35 -13.44
C ILE A 191 -13.82 13.03 -12.11
N GLY A 192 -13.06 14.06 -11.72
CA GLY A 192 -13.19 14.76 -10.44
C GLY A 192 -12.58 13.98 -9.27
N THR A 193 -12.49 14.62 -8.09
CA THR A 193 -11.88 14.02 -6.89
C THR A 193 -12.66 12.81 -6.35
N ALA A 194 -13.96 12.71 -6.64
CA ALA A 194 -14.81 11.58 -6.26
C ALA A 194 -15.07 10.59 -7.41
N GLY A 195 -14.47 10.80 -8.59
CA GLY A 195 -14.77 10.01 -9.79
C GLY A 195 -14.41 8.53 -9.66
N GLY A 196 -13.42 8.20 -8.84
CA GLY A 196 -12.98 6.83 -8.56
C GLY A 196 -13.70 6.15 -7.39
N THR A 197 -14.63 6.81 -6.70
CA THR A 197 -15.26 6.24 -5.49
C THR A 197 -16.00 4.94 -5.81
N GLY A 198 -15.63 3.86 -5.12
CA GLY A 198 -16.22 2.52 -5.32
C GLY A 198 -15.69 1.77 -6.54
N TYR A 199 -14.62 2.26 -7.18
CA TYR A 199 -13.99 1.61 -8.33
C TYR A 199 -12.54 1.19 -8.05
N ALA A 200 -12.15 0.05 -8.63
CA ALA A 200 -10.77 -0.24 -8.96
C ALA A 200 -10.49 0.28 -10.37
N ILE A 201 -9.52 1.18 -10.52
CA ILE A 201 -9.17 1.78 -11.81
C ILE A 201 -8.05 0.96 -12.47
N GLU A 202 -8.31 0.46 -13.67
CA GLU A 202 -7.33 -0.22 -14.51
C GLU A 202 -6.86 0.75 -15.60
N PHE A 203 -5.55 1.04 -15.65
CA PHE A 203 -4.95 1.89 -16.67
C PHE A 203 -4.42 1.06 -17.84
N ALA A 204 -4.83 1.40 -19.05
CA ALA A 204 -4.48 0.66 -20.27
C ALA A 204 -4.18 1.60 -21.45
N GLY A 205 -3.84 1.00 -22.60
CA GLY A 205 -3.54 1.73 -23.83
C GLY A 205 -2.04 1.86 -24.12
N SER A 206 -1.71 2.29 -25.34
CA SER A 206 -0.33 2.35 -25.83
C SER A 206 0.54 3.27 -24.99
N THR A 207 -0.03 4.38 -24.50
CA THR A 207 0.68 5.38 -23.71
C THR A 207 1.08 4.81 -22.36
N ILE A 208 0.14 4.17 -21.64
CA ILE A 208 0.42 3.54 -20.34
C ILE A 208 1.47 2.43 -20.48
N ARG A 209 1.40 1.63 -21.55
CA ARG A 209 2.41 0.60 -21.85
C ARG A 209 3.81 1.19 -22.10
N SER A 210 3.90 2.38 -22.70
CA SER A 210 5.19 3.05 -22.97
C SER A 210 5.82 3.75 -21.76
N LEU A 211 5.10 3.91 -20.65
CA LEU A 211 5.65 4.48 -19.42
C LEU A 211 6.70 3.56 -18.80
N SER A 212 7.72 4.16 -18.16
CA SER A 212 8.60 3.46 -17.22
C SER A 212 7.81 2.99 -16.00
N MET A 213 8.43 2.17 -15.14
CA MET A 213 7.76 1.73 -13.91
C MET A 213 7.47 2.89 -12.95
N GLU A 214 8.39 3.85 -12.82
CA GLU A 214 8.19 5.07 -12.03
C GLU A 214 7.04 5.91 -12.62
N GLY A 215 6.93 5.95 -13.94
CA GLY A 215 5.80 6.56 -14.63
C GLY A 215 4.48 5.86 -14.33
N ARG A 216 4.45 4.51 -14.29
CA ARG A 216 3.24 3.75 -13.92
C ARG A 216 2.88 3.90 -12.45
N MET A 217 3.87 3.99 -11.55
CA MET A 217 3.66 4.27 -10.12
C MET A 217 3.12 5.68 -9.87
N THR A 218 3.35 6.61 -10.80
CA THR A 218 2.85 7.99 -10.70
C THR A 218 1.35 8.10 -11.03
N VAL A 219 0.82 7.18 -11.84
CA VAL A 219 -0.57 7.18 -12.34
C VAL A 219 -1.48 6.40 -11.40
#